data_AF-A0A9W6THW6-F1
#
_entry.id   AF-A0A9W6THW6-F1
#
_cell.length_a   1.000
_cell.length_b   1.000
_cell.length_c   1.000
_cell.angle_alpha   90.00
_cell.angle_beta   90.00
_cell.angle_gamma   90.00
#
_symmetry.space_group_name_H-M   'P 1'
#
loop_
_entity.id
_entity.type
_entity.pdbx_description
1 polymer ?
#
loop_
_entity_poly.entity_id
_entity_poly.type
_entity_poly.pdbx_seq_one_letter_code
_entity_poly.pdbx_strand_id
1 'polypeptide(L)'
;MNDVVHFKKLTQKILNEAINNYNESYHSAIDATPNEMKGKVMFAEVEHNKQLAKQVQKDIPEGTIVRYRLKSSTFGKEGAKFSKTTYEVVGLDGLKMRIRSKNNHILYKPVNDLKIVKAEATNATIDKNQIWEVGKLLDHKELKSGKFKYLVKWKNYDEPSWEIQDNLRLVNKGMQSEVEAEYWESRGS
;
A
#
# COMPACT_ATOMS: atom_id res chain seq x y z
N MET A 1 39.14 -23.40 -24.78
CA MET A 1 39.20 -23.45 -23.31
C MET A 1 37.85 -22.95 -22.81
N ASN A 2 37.03 -23.84 -22.26
CA ASN A 2 35.70 -23.50 -21.73
C ASN A 2 35.84 -23.33 -20.22
N ASP A 3 35.78 -22.08 -19.74
CA ASP A 3 35.67 -21.80 -18.31
C ASP A 3 34.28 -22.22 -17.83
N VAL A 4 34.23 -23.41 -17.21
CA VAL A 4 33.05 -23.89 -16.51
C VAL A 4 32.96 -23.11 -15.21
N VAL A 5 32.10 -22.09 -15.18
CA VAL A 5 31.77 -21.35 -13.95
C VAL A 5 31.20 -22.34 -12.93
N HIS A 6 32.02 -22.70 -11.96
CA HIS A 6 31.64 -23.56 -10.84
C HIS A 6 30.77 -22.75 -9.87
N PHE A 7 29.45 -22.84 -10.01
CA PHE A 7 28.53 -22.34 -8.99
C PHE A 7 28.70 -23.16 -7.72
N LYS A 8 29.45 -22.63 -6.74
CA LYS A 8 29.50 -23.18 -5.38
C LYS A 8 28.06 -23.25 -4.86
N LYS A 9 27.61 -24.46 -4.48
CA LYS A 9 26.30 -24.66 -3.84
C LYS A 9 26.19 -23.72 -2.64
N LEU A 10 25.16 -22.88 -2.62
CA LEU A 10 24.84 -22.02 -1.48
C LEU A 10 24.55 -22.93 -0.28
N THR A 11 25.46 -22.93 0.70
CA THR A 11 25.27 -23.72 1.93
C THR A 11 24.61 -22.85 3.00
N GLN A 12 23.89 -23.47 3.92
CA GLN A 12 23.30 -22.77 5.08
C GLN A 12 24.37 -21.99 5.86
N LYS A 13 25.60 -22.50 5.94
CA LYS A 13 26.73 -21.82 6.59
C LYS A 13 27.06 -20.48 5.92
N ILE A 14 27.19 -20.47 4.60
CA ILE A 14 27.51 -19.25 3.85
C ILE A 14 26.36 -18.23 3.95
N LEU A 15 25.11 -18.70 3.92
CA LEU A 15 23.94 -17.83 4.11
C LEU A 15 23.94 -17.20 5.51
N ASN A 16 24.18 -17.99 6.55
CA ASN A 16 24.24 -17.49 7.93
C ASN A 16 25.38 -16.49 8.12
N GLU A 17 26.54 -16.76 7.53
CA GLU A 17 27.69 -15.86 7.57
C GLU A 17 27.40 -14.53 6.85
N ALA A 18 26.77 -14.58 5.68
CA ALA A 18 26.35 -13.38 4.96
C ALA A 18 25.33 -12.54 5.74
N ILE A 19 24.35 -13.20 6.38
CA ILE A 19 23.36 -12.54 7.23
C ILE A 19 24.04 -11.87 8.43
N ASN A 20 24.91 -12.58 9.13
CA ASN A 20 25.63 -12.04 10.28
C ASN A 20 26.51 -10.85 9.87
N ASN A 21 27.28 -11.00 8.80
CA ASN A 21 28.12 -9.92 8.30
C ASN A 21 27.28 -8.68 7.93
N TYR A 22 26.14 -8.86 7.28
CA TYR A 22 25.24 -7.74 6.98
C TYR A 22 24.69 -7.07 8.25
N ASN A 23 24.22 -7.86 9.22
CA ASN A 23 23.55 -7.34 10.42
C ASN A 23 24.49 -6.71 11.45
N GLU A 24 25.77 -7.10 11.45
CA GLU A 24 26.81 -6.62 12.39
C GLU A 24 27.75 -5.58 11.75
N SER A 25 27.74 -5.45 10.42
CA SER A 25 28.55 -4.41 9.76
C SER A 25 27.83 -3.06 9.82
N TYR A 26 28.63 -1.99 9.82
CA TYR A 26 28.13 -0.62 9.77
C TYR A 26 27.56 -0.27 8.38
N HIS A 27 26.40 0.39 8.36
CA HIS A 27 25.75 0.88 7.14
C HIS A 27 25.65 2.40 7.18
N SER A 28 26.34 3.07 6.25
CA SER A 28 26.34 4.55 6.18
C SER A 28 24.96 5.16 5.95
N ALA A 29 24.02 4.41 5.37
CA ALA A 29 22.65 4.87 5.16
C ALA A 29 21.86 5.08 6.45
N ILE A 30 22.17 4.33 7.51
CA ILE A 30 21.49 4.40 8.82
C ILE A 30 22.43 4.80 9.97
N ASP A 31 23.70 5.09 9.65
CA ASP A 31 24.76 5.47 10.60
C ASP A 31 24.90 4.49 11.78
N ALA A 32 24.64 3.20 11.53
CA ALA A 32 24.61 2.15 12.54
C ALA A 32 24.64 0.75 11.89
N THR A 33 24.75 -0.29 12.70
CA THR A 33 24.48 -1.66 12.27
C THR A 33 22.95 -1.96 12.31
N PRO A 34 22.44 -2.86 11.46
CA PRO A 34 21.03 -3.26 11.51
C PRO A 34 20.59 -3.81 12.87
N ASN A 35 21.46 -4.54 13.57
CA ASN A 35 21.16 -5.06 14.91
C ASN A 35 21.05 -3.95 15.98
N GLU A 36 21.89 -2.91 15.90
CA GLU A 36 21.78 -1.76 16.80
C GLU A 36 20.51 -0.94 16.57
N MET A 37 19.98 -0.94 15.34
CA MET A 37 18.75 -0.23 14.98
C MET A 37 17.49 -1.06 15.21
N LYS A 38 17.62 -2.32 15.62
CA LYS A 38 16.48 -3.19 15.90
C LYS A 38 15.58 -2.57 16.98
N GLY A 39 14.33 -2.32 16.60
CA GLY A 39 13.32 -1.72 17.49
C GLY A 39 13.46 -0.20 17.70
N LYS A 40 14.45 0.45 17.08
CA LYS A 40 14.57 1.90 17.08
C LYS A 40 13.81 2.50 15.92
N VAL A 41 13.22 3.67 16.15
CA VAL A 41 12.50 4.44 15.13
C VAL A 41 13.34 5.63 14.72
N MET A 42 13.59 5.77 13.42
CA MET A 42 14.28 6.94 12.86
C MET A 42 13.29 8.09 12.67
N PHE A 43 13.05 8.87 13.73
CA PHE A 43 12.07 9.96 13.71
C PHE A 43 12.32 11.00 12.60
N ALA A 44 13.59 11.30 12.28
CA ALA A 44 13.95 12.22 11.22
C ALA A 44 13.43 11.75 9.84
N GLU A 45 13.61 10.48 9.51
CA GLU A 45 13.08 9.90 8.26
C GLU A 45 11.56 9.86 8.24
N VAL A 46 10.94 9.52 9.38
CA VAL A 46 9.48 9.53 9.51
C VAL A 46 8.92 10.92 9.23
N GLU A 47 9.54 11.96 9.78
CA GLU A 47 9.10 13.34 9.56
C GLU A 47 9.36 13.81 8.12
N HIS A 48 10.50 13.44 7.54
CA HIS A 48 10.77 13.69 6.11
C HIS A 48 9.71 13.05 5.21
N ASN A 49 9.35 11.79 5.46
CA ASN A 49 8.32 11.09 4.71
C ASN A 49 6.93 11.73 4.86
N LYS A 50 6.59 12.24 6.05
CA LYS A 50 5.35 13.02 6.26
C LYS A 50 5.34 14.31 5.45
N GLN A 51 6.48 15.02 5.36
CA GLN A 51 6.58 16.23 4.55
C GLN A 51 6.43 15.93 3.06
N LEU A 52 7.06 14.86 2.57
CA LEU A 52 6.87 14.40 1.18
C LEU A 52 5.40 14.05 0.89
N ALA A 53 4.72 13.37 1.81
CA ALA A 53 3.30 13.06 1.68
C ALA A 53 2.43 14.33 1.57
N LYS A 54 2.70 15.35 2.40
CA LYS A 54 2.02 16.66 2.33
C LYS A 54 2.29 17.37 0.99
N GLN A 55 3.52 17.33 0.51
CA GLN A 55 3.88 17.93 -0.78
C GLN A 55 3.14 17.24 -1.94
N VAL A 56 3.09 15.90 -1.95
CA VAL A 56 2.33 15.13 -2.95
C VAL A 56 0.85 15.51 -2.95
N GLN A 57 0.23 15.64 -1.78
CA GLN A 57 -1.18 16.04 -1.67
C GLN A 57 -1.43 17.47 -2.17
N LYS A 58 -0.43 18.36 -2.03
CA LYS A 58 -0.47 19.71 -2.59
C LYS A 58 -0.35 19.71 -4.12
N ASP A 59 0.51 18.86 -4.68
CA ASP A 59 0.76 18.78 -6.12
C ASP A 59 -0.40 18.10 -6.87
N ILE A 60 -1.09 17.16 -6.23
CA ILE A 60 -2.26 16.47 -6.76
C ILE A 60 -3.41 16.60 -5.75
N PRO A 61 -4.15 17.72 -5.78
CA PRO A 61 -5.24 17.93 -4.85
C PRO A 61 -6.40 16.96 -5.11
N GLU A 62 -7.21 16.77 -4.07
CA GLU A 62 -8.47 16.03 -4.16
C GLU A 62 -9.41 16.65 -5.23
N GLY A 63 -10.18 15.80 -5.91
CA GLY A 63 -10.99 16.19 -7.07
C GLY A 63 -10.23 16.20 -8.40
N THR A 64 -8.89 16.06 -8.40
CA THR A 64 -8.12 15.98 -9.64
C THR A 64 -8.47 14.72 -10.43
N ILE A 65 -8.71 14.85 -11.73
CA ILE A 65 -9.00 13.71 -12.59
C ILE A 65 -7.72 13.13 -13.19
N VAL A 66 -7.56 11.82 -13.09
CA VAL A 66 -6.35 11.10 -13.46
C VAL A 66 -6.65 9.82 -14.27
N ARG A 67 -5.64 9.37 -15.02
CA ARG A 67 -5.52 8.01 -15.56
C ARG A 67 -4.35 7.32 -14.89
N TYR A 68 -4.42 6.00 -14.72
CA TYR A 68 -3.30 5.24 -14.15
C TYR A 68 -2.56 4.44 -15.23
N ARG A 69 -1.27 4.21 -15.03
CA ARG A 69 -0.41 3.43 -15.93
C ARG A 69 -0.75 1.93 -15.87
N LEU A 70 -0.91 1.32 -17.03
CA LEU A 70 -1.09 -0.13 -17.18
C LEU A 70 0.28 -0.82 -17.14
N LYS A 71 0.38 -1.92 -16.40
CA LYS A 71 1.59 -2.74 -16.38
C LYS A 71 1.69 -3.52 -17.70
N SER A 72 2.82 -3.41 -18.40
CA SER A 72 3.11 -4.28 -19.52
C SER A 72 3.62 -5.63 -19.00
N SER A 73 3.19 -6.72 -19.62
CA SER A 73 3.70 -8.07 -19.33
C SER A 73 5.12 -8.27 -19.86
N THR A 74 5.53 -7.48 -20.85
CA THR A 74 6.85 -7.53 -21.47
C THR A 74 7.61 -6.22 -21.26
N PHE A 75 8.92 -6.35 -21.06
CA PHE A 75 9.84 -5.22 -21.10
C PHE A 75 10.01 -4.82 -22.57
N GLY A 76 9.34 -3.75 -22.98
CA GLY A 76 9.39 -3.22 -24.33
C GLY A 76 9.76 -1.75 -24.33
N LYS A 77 10.25 -1.26 -25.48
CA LYS A 77 10.55 0.16 -25.70
C LYS A 77 9.30 1.01 -25.97
N GLU A 78 8.11 0.41 -25.90
CA GLU A 78 6.85 1.13 -26.10
C GLU A 78 6.59 2.13 -24.96
N GLY A 79 5.98 3.26 -25.31
CA GLY A 79 5.58 4.27 -24.33
C GLY A 79 4.60 3.71 -23.29
N ALA A 80 4.53 4.38 -22.14
CA ALA A 80 3.60 4.02 -21.07
C ALA A 80 2.15 4.01 -21.57
N LYS A 81 1.48 2.87 -21.43
CA LYS A 81 0.04 2.73 -21.71
C LYS A 81 -0.75 3.13 -20.47
N PHE A 82 -1.83 3.88 -20.64
CA PHE A 82 -2.67 4.36 -19.55
C PHE A 82 -4.08 3.75 -19.63
N SER A 83 -4.79 3.74 -18.50
CA SER A 83 -6.18 3.32 -18.42
C SER A 83 -7.05 4.14 -19.38
N LYS A 84 -8.02 3.48 -20.03
CA LYS A 84 -9.04 4.17 -20.83
C LYS A 84 -9.96 4.99 -19.93
N THR A 85 -10.37 4.40 -18.81
CA THR A 85 -11.15 5.02 -17.75
C THR A 85 -10.34 6.08 -16.99
N THR A 86 -11.05 7.13 -16.59
CA THR A 86 -10.60 8.28 -15.79
C THR A 86 -11.20 8.19 -14.39
N TYR A 87 -10.41 8.58 -13.40
CA TYR A 87 -10.73 8.47 -11.98
C TYR A 87 -10.50 9.82 -11.30
N GLU A 88 -11.28 10.11 -10.28
CA GLU A 88 -11.11 11.26 -9.39
C GLU A 88 -10.16 10.89 -8.25
N VAL A 89 -9.26 11.78 -7.90
CA VAL A 89 -8.41 11.65 -6.71
C VAL A 89 -9.24 11.96 -5.46
N VAL A 90 -9.31 11.01 -4.54
CA VAL A 90 -10.04 11.15 -3.27
C VAL A 90 -9.09 11.50 -2.13
N GLY A 91 -7.81 11.14 -2.23
CA GLY A 91 -6.82 11.44 -1.20
C GLY A 91 -5.58 10.56 -1.29
N LEU A 92 -4.74 10.64 -0.27
CA LEU A 92 -3.52 9.84 -0.12
C LEU A 92 -3.70 8.88 1.05
N ASP A 93 -3.43 7.60 0.81
CA ASP A 93 -3.35 6.57 1.86
C ASP A 93 -1.95 5.97 1.83
N GLY A 94 -1.17 6.21 2.88
CA GLY A 94 0.26 5.92 2.92
C GLY A 94 1.03 6.59 1.77
N LEU A 95 1.64 5.79 0.90
CA LEU A 95 2.39 6.26 -0.29
C LEU A 95 1.62 6.10 -1.60
N LYS A 96 0.33 5.77 -1.54
CA LYS A 96 -0.50 5.53 -2.72
C LYS A 96 -1.69 6.48 -2.72
N MET A 97 -2.01 7.00 -3.89
CA MET A 97 -3.21 7.80 -4.08
C MET A 97 -4.43 6.89 -4.15
N ARG A 98 -5.46 7.25 -3.39
CA ARG A 98 -6.81 6.68 -3.46
C ARG A 98 -7.56 7.37 -4.58
N ILE A 99 -7.91 6.63 -5.63
CA ILE A 99 -8.64 7.14 -6.81
C ILE A 99 -9.97 6.42 -6.96
N ARG A 100 -11.01 7.15 -7.38
CA ARG A 100 -12.39 6.68 -7.47
C ARG A 100 -12.97 6.91 -8.85
N SER A 101 -13.63 5.90 -9.42
CA SER A 101 -14.39 6.04 -10.66
C SER A 101 -15.78 6.62 -10.40
N LYS A 102 -16.50 6.98 -11.48
CA LYS A 102 -17.87 7.49 -11.36
C LYS A 102 -18.87 6.49 -10.73
N ASN A 103 -18.61 5.18 -10.86
CA ASN A 103 -19.38 4.11 -10.22
C ASN A 103 -18.83 3.66 -8.86
N ASN A 104 -18.11 4.54 -8.15
CA ASN A 104 -17.55 4.29 -6.81
C ASN A 104 -16.53 3.14 -6.70
N HIS A 105 -15.92 2.70 -7.81
CA HIS A 105 -14.85 1.72 -7.73
C HIS A 105 -13.53 2.41 -7.32
N ILE A 106 -12.91 1.90 -6.26
CA ILE A 106 -11.72 2.47 -5.63
C ILE A 106 -10.46 1.71 -6.03
N LEU A 107 -9.41 2.44 -6.38
CA LEU A 107 -8.08 1.90 -6.64
C LEU A 107 -7.02 2.65 -5.85
N TYR A 108 -5.95 1.95 -5.49
CA TYR A 108 -4.76 2.53 -4.90
C TYR A 108 -3.59 2.42 -5.87
N LYS A 109 -3.05 3.56 -6.30
CA LYS A 109 -1.95 3.62 -7.26
C LYS A 109 -0.84 4.55 -6.78
N PRO A 110 0.44 4.23 -7.07
CA PRO A 110 1.52 5.14 -6.74
C PRO A 110 1.39 6.42 -7.57
N VAL A 111 1.83 7.54 -7.01
CA VAL A 111 1.77 8.88 -7.63
C VAL A 111 2.41 8.88 -9.03
N ASN A 112 3.56 8.21 -9.17
CA ASN A 112 4.30 8.14 -10.44
C ASN A 112 3.58 7.38 -11.56
N ASP A 113 2.57 6.56 -11.22
CA ASP A 113 1.75 5.87 -12.21
C ASP A 113 0.51 6.68 -12.59
N LEU A 114 0.28 7.86 -12.00
CA LEU A 114 -0.85 8.71 -12.31
C LEU A 114 -0.50 9.77 -13.34
N LYS A 115 -1.46 10.04 -14.22
CA LYS A 115 -1.41 11.12 -15.19
C LYS A 115 -2.65 11.98 -15.07
N ILE A 116 -2.46 13.24 -14.70
CA ILE A 116 -3.53 14.24 -14.63
C ILE A 116 -4.12 14.46 -16.03
N VAL A 117 -5.45 14.52 -16.11
CA VAL A 117 -6.19 14.74 -17.35
C VAL A 117 -7.30 15.76 -17.12
N LYS A 118 -7.60 16.57 -18.15
CA LYS A 118 -8.74 17.49 -18.17
C LYS A 118 -9.95 16.77 -18.77
N ALA A 119 -10.58 15.89 -18.00
CA ALA A 119 -11.76 15.13 -18.39
C ALA A 119 -12.64 14.88 -17.17
N GLU A 120 -13.86 14.38 -17.35
CA GLU A 120 -14.68 13.91 -16.23
C GLU A 120 -14.32 12.48 -15.82
N ALA A 121 -14.66 12.10 -14.59
CA ALA A 121 -14.56 10.71 -14.14
C ALA A 121 -15.53 9.81 -14.92
N THR A 122 -15.07 8.65 -15.34
CA THR A 122 -15.85 7.68 -16.12
C THR A 122 -16.09 6.41 -15.34
N ASN A 123 -17.04 5.59 -15.81
CA ASN A 123 -17.34 4.30 -15.18
C ASN A 123 -16.18 3.32 -15.42
N ALA A 124 -15.77 2.64 -14.36
CA ALA A 124 -14.79 1.57 -14.43
C ALA A 124 -15.48 0.22 -14.63
N THR A 125 -14.88 -0.66 -15.42
CA THR A 125 -15.27 -2.07 -15.47
C THR A 125 -14.88 -2.73 -14.14
N ILE A 126 -15.85 -3.33 -13.46
CA ILE A 126 -15.65 -4.01 -12.18
C ILE A 126 -15.22 -5.46 -12.43
N ASP A 127 -14.03 -5.84 -11.96
CA ASP A 127 -13.48 -7.19 -11.99
C ASP A 127 -13.65 -7.86 -10.61
N LYS A 128 -13.61 -9.20 -10.54
CA LYS A 128 -13.90 -9.99 -9.33
C LYS A 128 -12.88 -9.79 -8.20
N ASN A 129 -11.66 -9.37 -8.51
CA ASN A 129 -10.59 -9.14 -7.52
C ASN A 129 -10.52 -7.68 -7.04
N GLN A 130 -11.63 -6.94 -7.09
CA GLN A 130 -11.65 -5.52 -6.76
C GLN A 130 -11.75 -5.22 -5.27
N ILE A 131 -11.33 -4.01 -4.92
CA ILE A 131 -11.38 -3.48 -3.56
C ILE A 131 -12.78 -2.90 -3.36
N TRP A 132 -13.45 -3.40 -2.32
CA TRP A 132 -14.77 -2.95 -1.93
C TRP A 132 -14.66 -1.88 -0.85
N GLU A 133 -15.54 -0.88 -0.96
CA GLU A 133 -15.57 0.20 0.02
C GLU A 133 -16.32 -0.26 1.28
N VAL A 134 -15.65 -0.14 2.43
CA VAL A 134 -16.26 -0.41 3.72
C VAL A 134 -17.28 0.69 4.02
N GLY A 135 -18.48 0.30 4.40
CA GLY A 135 -19.51 1.21 4.90
C GLY A 135 -19.31 1.49 6.38
N LYS A 136 -19.30 0.44 7.20
CA LYS A 136 -18.99 0.52 8.63
C LYS A 136 -18.59 -0.84 9.19
N LEU A 137 -17.86 -0.83 10.30
CA LEU A 137 -17.61 -2.03 11.09
C LEU A 137 -18.77 -2.24 12.07
N LEU A 138 -19.34 -3.45 12.07
CA LEU A 138 -20.45 -3.82 12.95
C LEU A 138 -19.93 -4.44 14.24
N ASP A 139 -18.93 -5.31 14.11
CA ASP A 139 -18.39 -6.08 15.22
C ASP A 139 -16.92 -6.48 15.02
N HIS A 140 -16.27 -6.97 16.08
CA HIS A 140 -14.90 -7.47 16.03
C HIS A 140 -14.72 -8.75 16.86
N LYS A 141 -13.70 -9.53 16.53
CA LYS A 141 -13.22 -10.69 17.30
C LYS A 141 -11.70 -10.68 17.32
N GLU A 142 -11.12 -10.91 18.49
CA GLU A 142 -9.68 -11.13 18.62
C GLU A 142 -9.32 -12.56 18.22
N LEU A 143 -8.26 -12.71 17.42
CA LEU A 143 -7.71 -13.99 17.01
C LEU A 143 -6.60 -14.40 17.98
N LYS A 144 -6.28 -15.70 18.03
CA LYS A 144 -5.17 -16.24 18.85
C LYS A 144 -3.80 -15.61 18.56
N SER A 145 -3.65 -14.94 17.42
CA SER A 145 -2.44 -14.22 17.03
C SER A 145 -2.35 -12.79 17.59
N GLY A 146 -3.35 -12.31 18.33
CA GLY A 146 -3.49 -10.92 18.77
C GLY A 146 -3.96 -9.96 17.67
N LYS A 147 -4.27 -10.47 16.47
CA LYS A 147 -4.89 -9.71 15.38
C LYS A 147 -6.42 -9.71 15.51
N PHE A 148 -7.07 -8.75 14.86
CA PHE A 148 -8.53 -8.69 14.83
C PHE A 148 -9.13 -9.27 13.53
N LYS A 149 -10.36 -9.77 13.65
CA LYS A 149 -11.29 -9.99 12.55
C LYS A 149 -12.49 -9.08 12.75
N TYR A 150 -12.98 -8.42 11.71
CA TYR A 150 -14.09 -7.49 11.78
C TYR A 150 -15.27 -7.94 10.95
N LEU A 151 -16.48 -7.70 11.42
CA LEU A 151 -17.70 -7.87 10.65
C LEU A 151 -17.97 -6.56 9.89
N VAL A 152 -17.79 -6.60 8.59
CA VAL A 152 -17.81 -5.44 7.70
C VAL A 152 -19.19 -5.33 7.06
N LYS A 153 -19.86 -4.19 7.23
CA LYS A 153 -20.96 -3.78 6.37
C LYS A 153 -20.38 -3.05 5.16
N TRP A 154 -20.57 -3.60 3.98
CA TRP A 154 -20.08 -3.05 2.73
C TRP A 154 -20.96 -1.89 2.23
N LYS A 155 -20.39 -0.95 1.47
CA LYS A 155 -21.20 0.02 0.74
C LYS A 155 -21.83 -0.67 -0.47
N ASN A 156 -23.12 -0.41 -0.70
CA ASN A 156 -23.90 -0.95 -1.84
C ASN A 156 -23.99 -2.48 -1.89
N TYR A 157 -23.78 -3.16 -0.76
CA TYR A 157 -23.99 -4.59 -0.63
C TYR A 157 -24.55 -4.89 0.76
N ASP A 158 -25.68 -5.59 0.79
CA ASP A 158 -26.48 -5.72 2.01
C ASP A 158 -25.90 -6.75 2.99
N GLU A 159 -25.25 -7.79 2.49
CA GLU A 159 -24.73 -8.87 3.32
C GLU A 159 -23.37 -8.50 3.92
N PRO A 160 -23.25 -8.42 5.25
CA PRO A 160 -21.97 -8.19 5.89
C PRO A 160 -21.11 -9.45 5.89
N SER A 161 -19.78 -9.30 5.82
CA SER A 161 -18.84 -10.42 5.86
C SER A 161 -17.75 -10.22 6.90
N TRP A 162 -17.17 -11.33 7.39
CA TRP A 162 -16.07 -11.30 8.33
C TRP A 162 -14.73 -11.19 7.62
N GLU A 163 -14.07 -10.05 7.75
CA GLU A 163 -12.78 -9.74 7.13
C GLU A 163 -11.65 -9.71 8.15
N ILE A 164 -10.46 -10.15 7.73
CA ILE A 164 -9.26 -10.04 8.56
C ILE A 164 -8.76 -8.59 8.58
N GLN A 165 -8.14 -8.18 9.68
CA GLN A 165 -7.57 -6.83 9.85
C GLN A 165 -6.68 -6.39 8.67
N ASP A 166 -5.90 -7.29 8.09
CA ASP A 166 -5.03 -6.99 6.95
C ASP A 166 -5.82 -6.51 5.70
N ASN A 167 -7.10 -6.91 5.54
CA ASN A 167 -7.96 -6.47 4.44
C ASN A 167 -8.44 -5.02 4.61
N LEU A 168 -8.47 -4.51 5.85
CA LEU A 168 -8.81 -3.11 6.15
C LEU A 168 -7.58 -2.20 6.06
N ARG A 169 -6.38 -2.77 6.10
CA ARG A 169 -5.09 -2.05 6.14
C ARG A 169 -4.26 -2.32 4.88
N LEU A 170 -4.86 -2.03 3.72
CA LEU A 170 -4.32 -2.42 2.42
C LEU A 170 -2.97 -1.75 2.10
N VAL A 171 -2.78 -0.49 2.48
CA VAL A 171 -1.54 0.25 2.19
C VAL A 171 -0.61 0.28 3.41
N ASN A 172 -1.15 0.54 4.60
CA ASN A 172 -0.36 0.60 5.83
C ASN A 172 -0.81 -0.44 6.87
N LYS A 173 -0.22 -1.64 6.80
CA LYS A 173 -0.56 -2.75 7.70
C LYS A 173 -0.33 -2.46 9.19
N GLY A 174 0.57 -1.53 9.50
CA GLY A 174 0.94 -1.17 10.87
C GLY A 174 0.04 -0.12 11.51
N MET A 175 -0.77 0.60 10.71
CA MET A 175 -1.65 1.66 11.21
C MET A 175 -3.12 1.24 11.13
N GLN A 176 -3.92 1.71 12.09
CA GLN A 176 -5.38 1.59 12.01
C GLN A 176 -5.90 2.35 10.78
N SER A 177 -6.84 1.74 10.08
CA SER A 177 -7.61 2.43 9.04
C SER A 177 -8.58 3.45 9.65
N GLU A 178 -9.04 4.42 8.86
CA GLU A 178 -10.04 5.42 9.29
C GLU A 178 -11.29 4.73 9.90
N VAL A 179 -11.79 3.68 9.24
CA VAL A 179 -12.95 2.91 9.70
C VAL A 179 -12.70 2.11 10.99
N GLU A 180 -11.46 1.70 11.24
CA GLU A 180 -11.10 1.08 12.53
C GLU A 180 -11.08 2.14 13.64
N ALA A 181 -10.50 3.31 13.38
CA ALA A 181 -10.46 4.40 14.36
C ALA A 181 -11.87 4.82 14.78
N GLU A 182 -12.74 5.11 13.81
CA GLU A 182 -14.15 5.48 14.06
C GLU A 182 -14.90 4.40 14.88
N TYR A 183 -14.68 3.12 14.55
CA TYR A 183 -15.31 2.01 15.25
C TYR A 183 -14.89 1.95 16.72
N TRP A 184 -13.59 2.05 17.00
CA TRP A 184 -13.08 1.98 18.36
C TRP A 184 -13.42 3.24 19.18
N GLU A 185 -13.42 4.42 18.58
CA GLU A 185 -13.89 5.65 19.21
C GLU A 185 -15.37 5.53 19.64
N SER A 186 -16.24 5.01 18.77
CA SER A 186 -17.67 4.84 19.07
C SER A 186 -17.98 3.86 20.21
N ARG A 187 -17.05 2.96 20.55
CA ARG A 187 -17.18 1.99 21.64
C ARG A 187 -16.40 2.36 22.90
N GLY A 188 -15.59 3.42 22.83
CA GLY A 188 -14.74 3.90 23.93
C GLY A 188 -15.41 4.95 24.85
N SER A 189 -16.74 5.12 24.78
CA SER A 189 -17.55 5.95 25.71
C SER A 189 -18.50 5.10 26.54
#